data_AF-A0A090W229-F1
#
_entry.id   AF-A0A090W229-F1
#
_cell.length_a   1.000
_cell.length_b   1.000
_cell.length_c   1.000
_cell.angle_alpha   90.00
_cell.angle_beta   90.00
_cell.angle_gamma   90.00
#
_symmetry.space_group_name_H-M   'P 1'
#
loop_
_entity.id
_entity.type
_entity.pdbx_description
1 polymer ?
#
loop_
_entity_poly.entity_id
_entity_poly.type
_entity_poly.pdbx_seq_one_letter_code
_entity_poly.pdbx_strand_id
1 'polypeptide(L)'
;MVCSGIAQAQNDSISKKQNDSTVIKVKYGLRVGVDTGKLIRSFVDDNYTGIELVADYRITKRLYIAGELGNEERILITDFLNTTTKGSYFKAGIDYNTYQNWLDMDNMVYFGSRLAFSSFSHTINEYQVYNTNQYWRPQNIVPKALKKTV
;
A
#
# COMPACT_ATOMS: atom_id res chain seq x y z
N MET A 1 -34.47 71.29 -29.08
CA MET A 1 -33.72 71.45 -27.82
C MET A 1 -32.69 70.34 -27.77
N VAL A 2 -31.43 70.76 -27.73
CA VAL A 2 -30.21 69.96 -27.92
C VAL A 2 -29.88 69.20 -26.64
N CYS A 3 -29.37 67.97 -26.75
CA CYS A 3 -28.25 67.52 -25.91
C CYS A 3 -27.64 66.23 -26.47
N SER A 4 -26.56 66.39 -27.24
CA SER A 4 -25.58 65.35 -27.52
C SER A 4 -24.72 65.16 -26.26
N GLY A 5 -24.65 63.95 -25.72
CA GLY A 5 -23.79 63.61 -24.59
C GLY A 5 -22.70 62.63 -25.01
N ILE A 6 -21.45 63.09 -25.04
CA ILE A 6 -20.26 62.26 -25.20
C ILE A 6 -19.91 61.74 -23.80
N ALA A 7 -19.99 60.43 -23.60
CA ALA A 7 -19.45 59.80 -22.40
C ALA A 7 -17.99 59.40 -22.69
N GLN A 8 -17.03 60.10 -22.08
CA GLN A 8 -15.64 59.69 -22.09
C GLN A 8 -15.46 58.46 -21.18
N ALA A 9 -14.79 57.44 -21.71
CA ALA A 9 -14.40 56.26 -20.96
C ALA A 9 -13.40 56.64 -19.85
N GLN A 10 -13.70 56.26 -18.60
CA GLN A 10 -12.71 56.29 -17.53
C GLN A 10 -11.69 55.18 -17.82
N ASN A 11 -10.51 55.60 -18.28
CA ASN A 11 -9.34 54.73 -18.38
C ASN A 11 -8.76 54.57 -16.98
N ASP A 12 -9.40 53.72 -16.17
CA ASP A 12 -8.82 53.30 -14.89
C ASP A 12 -7.57 52.49 -15.21
N SER A 13 -6.43 53.13 -14.98
CA SER A 13 -5.13 52.49 -14.90
C SER A 13 -5.19 51.44 -13.80
N ILE A 14 -5.55 50.21 -14.18
CA ILE A 14 -5.44 49.04 -13.31
C ILE A 14 -3.97 48.94 -12.92
N SER A 15 -3.67 49.37 -11.69
CA SER A 15 -2.38 49.16 -11.05
C SER A 15 -2.01 47.70 -11.25
N LYS A 16 -0.90 47.43 -11.95
CA LYS A 16 -0.34 46.08 -12.11
C LYS A 16 -0.26 45.50 -10.71
N LYS A 17 -1.11 44.50 -10.42
CA LYS A 17 -1.04 43.72 -9.18
C LYS A 17 0.42 43.32 -8.99
N GLN A 18 1.04 43.87 -7.97
CA GLN A 18 2.32 43.43 -7.47
C GLN A 18 2.17 41.92 -7.23
N ASN A 19 2.95 41.11 -7.94
CA ASN A 19 2.97 39.67 -7.70
C ASN A 19 3.50 39.48 -6.29
N ASP A 20 2.60 39.30 -5.34
CA ASP A 20 2.93 38.97 -3.97
C ASP A 20 3.64 37.60 -4.01
N SER A 21 4.96 37.63 -3.80
CA SER A 21 5.83 36.48 -3.87
C SER A 21 5.80 35.70 -2.55
N THR A 22 4.61 35.38 -2.07
CA THR A 22 4.42 34.29 -1.10
C THR A 22 4.38 32.97 -1.87
N VAL A 23 5.53 32.60 -2.46
CA VAL A 23 5.68 31.26 -3.05
C VAL A 23 5.65 30.26 -1.90
N ILE A 24 4.48 29.65 -1.70
CA ILE A 24 4.28 28.57 -0.73
C ILE A 24 5.19 27.41 -1.13
N LYS A 25 6.30 27.23 -0.39
CA LYS A 25 7.23 26.13 -0.56
C LYS A 25 6.59 24.86 -0.02
N VAL A 26 6.17 23.97 -0.93
CA VAL A 26 5.69 22.64 -0.56
C VAL A 26 6.89 21.81 -0.11
N LYS A 27 6.85 21.31 1.14
CA LYS A 27 7.90 20.43 1.65
C LYS A 27 7.82 19.07 0.93
N TYR A 28 8.91 18.68 0.28
CA TYR A 28 9.13 17.33 -0.20
C TYR A 28 9.58 16.49 1.00
N GLY A 29 8.94 15.35 1.22
CA GLY A 29 9.15 14.52 2.40
C GLY A 29 9.16 13.05 2.05
N LEU A 30 10.09 12.33 2.67
CA LEU A 30 10.06 10.88 2.80
C LEU A 30 9.15 10.55 3.98
N ARG A 31 8.12 9.71 3.79
CA ARG A 31 7.40 9.11 4.91
C ARG A 31 7.78 7.65 4.98
N VAL A 32 7.99 7.18 6.20
CA VAL A 32 8.25 5.78 6.51
C VAL A 32 7.24 5.35 7.55
N GLY A 33 6.77 4.12 7.43
CA GLY A 33 5.77 3.54 8.31
C GLY A 33 5.93 2.04 8.38
N VAL A 34 5.14 1.46 9.27
CA VAL A 34 5.05 0.01 9.44
C VAL A 34 3.57 -0.35 9.45
N ASP A 35 3.20 -1.44 8.79
CA ASP A 35 1.85 -1.98 8.88
C ASP A 35 1.62 -2.54 10.29
N THR A 36 0.91 -1.75 11.10
CA THR A 36 0.57 -2.12 12.47
C THR A 36 -0.44 -3.25 12.51
N GLY A 37 -1.25 -3.45 11.48
CA GLY A 37 -2.22 -4.54 11.40
C GLY A 37 -1.53 -5.90 11.37
N LYS A 38 -0.45 -6.04 10.59
CA LYS A 38 0.36 -7.27 10.56
C LYS A 38 1.12 -7.50 11.85
N LEU A 39 1.65 -6.45 12.46
CA LEU A 39 2.27 -6.54 13.79
C LEU A 39 1.28 -7.01 14.85
N ILE A 40 0.11 -6.36 14.96
CA ILE A 40 -0.93 -6.75 15.93
C ILE A 40 -1.38 -8.19 15.67
N ARG A 41 -1.60 -8.57 14.42
CA ARG A 41 -1.96 -9.95 14.08
C ARG A 41 -0.89 -10.93 14.55
N SER A 42 0.39 -10.59 14.43
CA SER A 42 1.48 -11.44 14.91
C SER A 42 1.51 -11.61 16.43
N PHE A 43 0.92 -10.68 17.18
CA PHE A 43 0.78 -10.80 18.64
C PHE A 43 -0.49 -11.56 19.06
N VAL A 44 -1.53 -11.61 18.21
CA VAL A 44 -2.83 -12.22 18.53
C VAL A 44 -2.94 -13.64 17.98
N ASP A 45 -2.31 -13.94 16.84
CA ASP A 45 -2.36 -15.23 16.16
C ASP A 45 -0.97 -15.88 16.22
N ASP A 46 -0.82 -16.87 17.11
CA ASP A 46 0.43 -17.62 17.28
C ASP A 46 0.90 -18.33 16.00
N ASN A 47 0.00 -18.55 15.03
CA ASN A 47 0.30 -19.19 13.75
C ASN A 47 0.62 -18.18 12.64
N TYR A 48 0.72 -16.89 12.96
CA TYR A 48 1.08 -15.83 12.02
C TYR A 48 2.21 -14.97 12.57
N THR A 49 3.19 -14.66 11.74
CA THR A 49 4.21 -13.67 12.05
C THR A 49 4.48 -12.86 10.79
N GLY A 50 4.36 -11.54 10.88
CA GLY A 50 4.48 -10.67 9.73
C GLY A 50 4.87 -9.26 10.12
N ILE A 51 5.79 -8.68 9.34
CA ILE A 51 6.16 -7.28 9.39
C ILE A 51 6.16 -6.72 7.97
N GLU A 52 5.59 -5.54 7.78
CA GLU A 52 5.62 -4.81 6.51
C GLU A 52 6.08 -3.39 6.78
N LEU A 53 7.16 -2.98 6.14
CA LEU A 53 7.67 -1.63 6.13
C LEU A 53 7.13 -0.93 4.89
N VAL A 54 6.59 0.27 5.07
CA VAL A 54 6.07 1.10 3.99
C VAL A 54 6.88 2.38 3.92
N ALA A 55 7.23 2.81 2.72
CA ALA A 55 7.95 4.04 2.48
C ALA A 55 7.37 4.73 1.26
N ASP A 56 7.11 6.03 1.37
CA ASP A 56 6.69 6.83 0.22
C ASP A 56 7.50 8.12 0.11
N TYR A 57 7.70 8.55 -1.13
CA TYR A 57 8.48 9.71 -1.46
C TYR A 57 7.68 10.63 -2.37
N ARG A 58 7.45 11.85 -1.90
CA ARG A 58 6.75 12.90 -2.65
C ARG A 58 7.67 13.46 -3.74
N ILE A 59 7.36 13.21 -5.02
CA ILE A 59 8.11 13.79 -6.16
C ILE A 59 7.55 15.16 -6.54
N THR A 60 6.23 15.28 -6.64
CA THR A 60 5.55 16.54 -6.98
C THR A 60 4.45 16.82 -5.96
N LYS A 61 3.76 17.96 -6.08
CA LYS A 61 2.64 18.31 -5.18
C LYS A 61 1.55 17.22 -5.13
N ARG A 62 1.43 16.40 -6.19
CA ARG A 62 0.39 15.38 -6.33
C ARG A 62 0.94 13.96 -6.59
N LEU A 63 2.19 13.81 -6.99
CA LEU A 63 2.76 12.50 -7.34
C LEU A 63 3.69 11.97 -6.26
N TYR A 64 3.49 10.72 -5.87
CA TYR A 64 4.28 9.98 -4.90
C TYR A 64 4.78 8.68 -5.52
N ILE A 65 5.98 8.26 -5.14
CA ILE A 65 6.44 6.87 -5.32
C ILE A 65 6.24 6.18 -3.99
N ALA A 66 5.63 5.01 -4.01
CA ALA A 66 5.45 4.16 -2.84
C ALA A 66 6.23 2.86 -3.03
N GLY A 67 6.89 2.43 -1.95
CA GLY A 67 7.55 1.14 -1.82
C GLY A 67 7.11 0.47 -0.53
N GLU A 68 6.82 -0.82 -0.60
CA GLU A 68 6.47 -1.64 0.56
C GLU A 68 7.37 -2.87 0.55
N LEU A 69 7.96 -3.21 1.68
CA LEU A 69 8.78 -4.40 1.87
C LEU A 69 8.25 -5.15 3.07
N GLY A 70 7.82 -6.39 2.87
CA GLY A 70 7.32 -7.20 3.97
C GLY A 70 7.88 -8.61 3.97
N ASN A 71 7.89 -9.18 5.17
CA ASN A 71 8.23 -10.57 5.42
C ASN A 71 7.08 -11.19 6.23
N GLU A 72 6.62 -12.35 5.79
CA GLU A 72 5.49 -13.04 6.39
C GLU A 72 5.74 -14.54 6.50
N GLU A 73 5.33 -15.09 7.63
CA GLU A 73 5.28 -16.50 7.95
C GLU A 73 3.86 -16.84 8.44
N ARG A 74 3.30 -17.91 7.91
CA ARG A 74 1.97 -18.41 8.26
C ARG A 74 1.98 -19.92 8.33
N ILE A 75 1.47 -20.44 9.45
CA ILE A 75 1.27 -21.87 9.68
C ILE A 75 -0.22 -22.15 9.48
N LEU A 76 -0.54 -23.09 8.58
CA LEU A 76 -1.89 -23.56 8.32
C LEU A 76 -2.01 -24.98 8.85
N ILE A 77 -2.76 -25.13 9.94
CA ILE A 77 -3.06 -26.42 10.56
C ILE A 77 -4.54 -26.73 10.30
N THR A 78 -4.78 -27.83 9.61
CA THR A 78 -6.11 -28.40 9.38
C THR A 78 -6.06 -29.89 9.67
N ASP A 79 -7.23 -30.54 9.82
CA ASP A 79 -7.32 -31.97 10.13
C ASP A 79 -6.60 -32.88 9.11
N PHE A 80 -6.42 -32.41 7.87
CA PHE A 80 -5.88 -33.19 6.76
C PHE A 80 -4.54 -32.66 6.23
N LEU A 81 -4.15 -31.43 6.61
CA LEU A 81 -3.01 -30.73 6.01
C LEU A 81 -2.39 -29.78 7.03
N ASN A 82 -1.09 -29.95 7.25
CA ASN A 82 -0.25 -29.01 7.99
C ASN A 82 0.79 -28.42 7.04
N THR A 83 0.75 -27.11 6.80
CA THR A 83 1.66 -26.41 5.88
C THR A 83 2.17 -25.11 6.49
N THR A 84 3.48 -24.90 6.41
CA THR A 84 4.13 -23.64 6.76
C THR A 84 4.51 -22.89 5.50
N THR A 85 4.03 -21.65 5.35
CA THR A 85 4.39 -20.75 4.25
C THR A 85 5.20 -19.60 4.82
N LYS A 86 6.39 -19.36 4.27
CA LYS A 86 7.23 -18.23 4.68
C LYS A 86 7.90 -17.56 3.49
N GLY A 87 8.04 -16.24 3.52
CA GLY A 87 8.68 -15.52 2.44
C GLY A 87 8.63 -14.01 2.60
N SER A 88 9.12 -13.35 1.57
CA SER A 88 9.16 -11.89 1.51
C SER A 88 8.53 -11.41 0.23
N TYR A 89 7.99 -10.21 0.27
CA TYR A 89 7.51 -9.50 -0.90
C TYR A 89 7.96 -8.05 -0.87
N PHE A 90 8.09 -7.52 -2.07
CA PHE A 90 8.41 -6.14 -2.34
C PHE A 90 7.36 -5.61 -3.31
N LYS A 91 6.74 -4.49 -2.96
CA LYS A 91 5.81 -3.78 -3.83
C LYS A 91 6.38 -2.40 -4.12
N ALA A 92 6.25 -1.95 -5.36
CA ALA A 92 6.65 -0.61 -5.77
C ALA A 92 5.61 -0.04 -6.74
N GLY A 93 5.35 1.25 -6.63
CA GLY A 93 4.39 1.91 -7.51
C GLY A 93 4.33 3.40 -7.36
N ILE A 94 3.31 3.97 -8.01
CA ILE A 94 3.05 5.40 -8.02
C ILE A 94 1.65 5.69 -7.50
N ASP A 95 1.53 6.76 -6.73
CA ASP A 95 0.26 7.26 -6.22
C ASP A 95 0.06 8.72 -6.64
N TYR A 96 -1.10 9.01 -7.21
CA TYR A 96 -1.50 10.36 -7.60
C TYR A 96 -2.59 10.87 -6.66
N ASN A 97 -2.26 11.88 -5.85
CA ASN A 97 -3.20 12.58 -4.98
C ASN A 97 -4.10 13.49 -5.82
N THR A 98 -5.39 13.16 -5.85
CA THR A 98 -6.43 13.96 -6.53
C THR A 98 -6.98 15.06 -5.64
N TYR A 99 -6.76 14.96 -4.33
CA TYR A 99 -7.27 15.96 -3.40
C TYR A 99 -6.47 17.26 -3.49
N GLN A 100 -7.19 18.37 -3.57
CA GLN A 100 -6.61 19.70 -3.49
C GLN A 100 -6.59 20.12 -2.03
N ASN A 101 -5.50 19.80 -1.34
CA ASN A 101 -5.27 20.25 0.02
C ASN A 101 -5.24 21.78 0.09
N TRP A 102 -5.93 22.35 1.09
CA TRP A 102 -5.77 23.75 1.44
C TRP A 102 -4.41 23.98 2.09
N LEU A 103 -4.06 25.25 2.31
CA LEU A 103 -2.84 25.61 3.03
C LEU A 103 -2.81 24.85 4.36
N ASP A 104 -1.74 24.08 4.61
CA ASP A 104 -1.51 23.30 5.84
C ASP A 104 -2.35 22.01 6.04
N MET A 105 -3.05 21.52 5.01
CA MET A 105 -3.68 20.18 5.07
C MET A 105 -2.80 19.10 4.43
N ASP A 106 -2.71 17.92 5.06
CA ASP A 106 -1.95 16.75 4.55
C ASP A 106 -2.83 15.51 4.22
N ASN A 107 -4.15 15.72 4.07
CA ASN A 107 -5.07 14.66 3.63
C ASN A 107 -4.70 14.15 2.23
N MET A 108 -4.86 12.86 1.99
CA MET A 108 -4.66 12.27 0.68
C MET A 108 -5.86 11.44 0.26
N VAL A 109 -6.42 11.79 -0.88
CA VAL A 109 -7.30 10.90 -1.64
C VAL A 109 -6.55 10.62 -2.93
N TYR A 110 -6.10 9.39 -3.11
CA TYR A 110 -5.18 9.05 -4.18
C TYR A 110 -5.64 7.82 -4.94
N PHE A 111 -5.28 7.77 -6.21
CA PHE A 111 -5.35 6.55 -7.01
C PHE A 111 -3.95 6.27 -7.55
N GLY A 112 -3.66 5.00 -7.77
CA GLY A 112 -2.30 4.58 -8.12
C GLY A 112 -2.27 3.15 -8.61
N SER A 113 -1.09 2.75 -9.06
CA SER A 113 -0.80 1.39 -9.48
C SER A 113 0.49 0.94 -8.82
N ARG A 114 0.48 -0.28 -8.27
CA ARG A 114 1.64 -0.91 -7.65
C ARG A 114 1.90 -2.26 -8.29
N LEU A 115 3.17 -2.54 -8.55
CA LEU A 115 3.66 -3.84 -8.98
C LEU A 115 4.27 -4.56 -7.78
N ALA A 116 3.99 -5.85 -7.64
CA ALA A 116 4.44 -6.66 -6.53
C ALA A 116 5.30 -7.82 -7.03
N PHE A 117 6.43 -8.02 -6.38
CA PHE A 117 7.30 -9.17 -6.53
C PHE A 117 7.35 -9.90 -5.20
N SER A 118 7.23 -11.21 -5.22
CA SER A 118 7.23 -12.01 -3.99
C SER A 118 7.97 -13.31 -4.21
N SER A 119 8.65 -13.78 -3.17
CA SER A 119 9.23 -15.11 -3.13
C SER A 119 8.80 -15.81 -1.85
N PHE A 120 8.12 -16.94 -2.01
CA PHE A 120 7.59 -17.71 -0.90
C PHE A 120 8.04 -19.17 -0.97
N SER A 121 8.44 -19.69 0.18
CA SER A 121 8.70 -21.09 0.41
C SER A 121 7.51 -21.70 1.14
N HIS A 122 6.93 -22.73 0.55
CA HIS A 122 5.90 -23.54 1.17
C HIS A 122 6.50 -24.88 1.59
N THR A 123 6.29 -25.26 2.84
CA THR A 123 6.68 -26.56 3.40
C THR A 123 5.43 -27.29 3.84
N ILE A 124 5.14 -28.44 3.23
CA ILE A 124 4.12 -29.35 3.75
C ILE A 124 4.78 -30.13 4.88
N ASN A 125 4.23 -30.05 6.10
CA ASN A 125 4.73 -30.78 7.26
C ASN A 125 4.08 -32.16 7.32
N GLU A 126 2.75 -32.19 7.18
CA GLU A 126 1.95 -33.41 7.24
C GLU A 126 0.80 -33.30 6.24
N TYR A 127 0.45 -34.42 5.62
CA TYR A 127 -0.75 -34.55 4.80
C TYR A 127 -1.40 -35.91 5.02
N GLN A 128 -2.73 -35.94 4.96
CA GLN A 128 -3.51 -37.17 5.06
C GLN A 128 -3.94 -37.61 3.66
N VAL A 129 -3.63 -38.86 3.30
CA VAL A 129 -4.10 -39.45 2.04
C VAL A 129 -5.54 -39.94 2.21
N TYR A 130 -6.46 -39.36 1.44
CA TYR A 130 -7.85 -39.81 1.43
C TYR A 130 -7.95 -41.21 0.80
N ASN A 131 -8.62 -42.14 1.49
CA ASN A 131 -8.85 -43.51 1.02
C ASN A 131 -10.35 -43.81 1.04
N THR A 132 -10.92 -44.22 -0.09
CA THR A 132 -12.35 -44.55 -0.24
C THR A 132 -12.72 -45.91 0.35
N ASN A 133 -11.76 -46.79 0.63
CA ASN A 133 -11.96 -48.08 1.28
C ASN A 133 -11.39 -48.05 2.71
N GLN A 134 -12.16 -47.46 3.63
CA GLN A 134 -11.80 -47.28 5.04
C GLN A 134 -12.04 -48.52 5.93
N TYR A 135 -12.66 -49.58 5.40
CA TYR A 135 -13.13 -50.70 6.23
C TYR A 135 -11.98 -51.54 6.84
N TRP A 136 -10.78 -51.51 6.24
CA TRP A 136 -9.66 -52.38 6.63
C TRP A 136 -8.29 -51.68 6.78
N ARG A 137 -8.19 -50.35 6.61
CA ARG A 137 -6.92 -49.63 6.71
C ARG A 137 -7.09 -48.28 7.44
N PRO A 138 -6.27 -47.97 8.46
CA PRO A 138 -6.23 -46.63 9.04
C PRO A 138 -5.81 -45.61 7.97
N GLN A 139 -6.34 -44.39 8.05
CA GLN A 139 -5.84 -43.29 7.22
C GLN A 139 -4.41 -42.98 7.65
N ASN A 140 -3.46 -43.22 6.76
CA ASN A 140 -2.05 -42.97 7.04
C ASN A 140 -1.78 -41.46 6.93
N ILE A 141 -1.38 -40.86 8.05
CA ILE A 141 -0.75 -39.55 8.08
C ILE A 141 0.69 -39.75 7.65
N VAL A 142 1.12 -39.08 6.58
CA VAL A 142 2.49 -39.17 6.09
C VAL A 142 3.23 -37.91 6.51
N PRO A 143 4.12 -37.96 7.52
CA PRO A 143 5.02 -36.86 7.82
C PRO A 143 6.05 -36.77 6.69
N LYS A 144 6.03 -35.68 5.92
CA LYS A 144 6.99 -35.47 4.83
C LYS A 144 7.20 -33.99 4.56
N ALA A 145 8.38 -33.49 4.89
CA ALA A 145 8.82 -32.13 4.58
C ALA A 145 9.11 -31.96 3.08
N LEU A 146 8.08 -31.66 2.29
CA LEU A 146 8.25 -31.24 0.90
C LEU A 146 8.30 -29.71 0.84
N LYS A 147 9.45 -29.17 0.42
CA LYS A 147 9.65 -27.73 0.25
C LYS A 147 9.50 -27.37 -1.23
N LYS A 148 8.59 -26.44 -1.53
CA LYS A 148 8.43 -25.83 -2.86
C LYS A 148 8.59 -24.32 -2.74
N THR A 149 9.53 -23.76 -3.49
CA THR A 149 9.72 -22.31 -3.61
C THR A 149 9.02 -21.82 -4.88
N VAL A 150 8.27 -20.72 -4.77
CA VAL A 150 7.61 -20.01 -5.87
C VAL A 150 8.04 -18.56 -5.86
#